data_AF-A0A2I0BCD6-F1
#
_entry.id   AF-A0A2I0BCD6-F1
#
_cell.length_a   1.000
_cell.length_b   1.000
_cell.length_c   1.000
_cell.angle_alpha   90.00
_cell.angle_beta   90.00
_cell.angle_gamma   90.00
#
_symmetry.space_group_name_H-M   'P 1'
#
loop_
_entity.id
_entity.type
_entity.pdbx_description
1 polymer ?
#
loop_
_entity_poly.entity_id
_entity_poly.type
_entity_poly.pdbx_seq_one_letter_code
_entity_poly.pdbx_strand_id
1 'polypeptide(L)'
;MQKTNAFKQSFLKTMLLGLKLGVSSKKMSYQERKRTIKLSANIAMAVAGDGRHWSLAIIAHHAKQEKNKTLMWRMLGRRRCEKARTENSPRISSRLRRRSQAEIIAKSPVKKRTEILKRLVPGGEAMDDLSLLGEAIDYVISLQAQVDLMKLIIQTFSKPSSNSHSVLST
;
A
#
# COMPACT_ATOMS: atom_id res chain seq x y z
N MET A 1 16.79 9.33 4.91
CA MET A 1 16.07 9.93 3.77
C MET A 1 14.60 10.01 4.11
N GLN A 2 13.92 11.13 3.87
CA GLN A 2 12.48 11.25 4.10
C GLN A 2 11.74 11.41 2.76
N LYS A 3 10.48 10.97 2.69
CA LYS A 3 9.61 11.28 1.55
C LYS A 3 9.39 12.79 1.43
N THR A 4 9.24 13.25 0.19
CA THR A 4 8.96 14.65 -0.14
C THR A 4 7.63 15.12 0.44
N ASN A 5 7.48 16.43 0.61
CA ASN A 5 6.20 17.01 1.04
C ASN A 5 5.07 16.70 0.05
N ALA A 6 5.36 16.63 -1.25
CA ALA A 6 4.40 16.23 -2.27
C ALA A 6 3.88 14.80 -2.04
N PHE A 7 4.78 13.85 -1.74
CA PHE A 7 4.38 12.48 -1.37
C PHE A 7 3.48 12.48 -0.13
N LYS A 8 3.90 13.15 0.96
CA LYS A 8 3.15 13.20 2.22
C LYS A 8 1.76 13.80 2.02
N GLN A 9 1.65 14.88 1.24
CA GLN A 9 0.37 15.52 0.93
C GLN A 9 -0.53 14.64 0.06
N SER A 10 0.01 14.04 -1.01
CA SER A 10 -0.74 13.10 -1.86
C SER A 10 -1.28 11.94 -1.03
N PHE A 11 -0.41 11.35 -0.21
CA PHE A 11 -0.76 10.24 0.66
C PHE A 11 -1.87 10.62 1.64
N LEU A 12 -1.73 11.74 2.35
CA LEU A 12 -2.75 12.21 3.29
C LEU A 12 -4.09 12.49 2.60
N LYS A 13 -4.08 13.21 1.46
CA LYS A 13 -5.30 13.55 0.70
C LYS A 13 -6.03 12.28 0.26
N THR A 14 -5.31 11.32 -0.32
CA THR A 14 -5.91 10.06 -0.78
C THR A 14 -6.36 9.19 0.40
N MET A 15 -5.64 9.18 1.53
CA MET A 15 -6.04 8.44 2.73
C MET A 15 -7.34 8.99 3.30
N LEU A 16 -7.47 10.32 3.45
CA LEU A 16 -8.69 10.96 3.92
C LEU A 16 -9.87 10.69 2.98
N LEU A 17 -9.64 10.71 1.67
CA LEU A 17 -10.66 10.33 0.68
C LEU A 17 -11.12 8.88 0.90
N GLY A 18 -10.19 7.93 1.07
CA GLY A 18 -10.49 6.52 1.33
C GLY A 18 -11.30 6.30 2.62
N LEU A 19 -10.94 6.99 3.70
CA LEU A 19 -11.68 6.94 4.96
C LEU A 19 -13.10 7.49 4.81
N LYS A 20 -13.27 8.64 4.15
CA LYS A 20 -14.59 9.22 3.86
C LYS A 20 -15.47 8.28 3.04
N LEU A 21 -14.92 7.66 2.00
CA LEU A 21 -15.69 6.78 1.11
C LEU A 21 -15.96 5.40 1.73
N GLY A 22 -15.03 4.89 2.53
CA GLY A 22 -15.00 3.51 2.98
C GLY A 22 -15.62 3.28 4.36
N VAL A 23 -15.57 4.27 5.26
CA VAL A 23 -16.03 4.13 6.66
C VAL A 23 -17.35 4.87 6.92
N SER A 24 -17.94 5.50 5.90
CA SER A 24 -19.18 6.29 6.03
C SER A 24 -20.43 5.47 6.38
N SER A 25 -20.41 4.14 6.26
CA SER A 25 -21.60 3.31 6.54
C SER A 25 -21.58 2.73 7.96
N LYS A 26 -22.58 3.11 8.77
CA LYS A 26 -22.80 2.55 10.13
C LYS A 26 -23.09 1.03 10.13
N LYS A 27 -23.42 0.42 8.98
CA LYS A 27 -23.75 -1.01 8.86
C LYS A 27 -22.52 -1.93 8.77
N MET A 28 -21.30 -1.40 8.68
CA MET A 28 -20.11 -2.25 8.52
C MET A 28 -19.68 -2.94 9.82
N SER A 29 -19.39 -4.24 9.71
CA SER A 29 -18.74 -5.00 10.77
C SER A 29 -17.36 -4.42 11.10
N TYR A 30 -16.85 -4.74 12.29
CA TYR A 30 -15.49 -4.34 12.69
C TYR A 30 -14.42 -4.86 11.70
N GLN A 31 -14.57 -6.10 11.22
CA GLN A 31 -13.64 -6.71 10.27
C GLN A 31 -13.64 -6.00 8.92
N GLU A 32 -14.81 -5.57 8.44
CA GLU A 32 -14.92 -4.78 7.20
C GLU A 32 -14.27 -3.41 7.38
N ARG A 33 -14.54 -2.72 8.49
CA ARG A 33 -13.89 -1.43 8.80
C ARG A 33 -12.37 -1.54 8.81
N LYS A 34 -11.83 -2.57 9.48
CA LYS A 34 -10.38 -2.85 9.52
C LYS A 34 -9.81 -3.09 8.12
N ARG A 35 -10.49 -3.89 7.29
CA ARG A 35 -10.09 -4.17 5.91
C ARG A 35 -10.12 -2.92 5.04
N THR A 36 -11.17 -2.11 5.14
CA THR A 36 -11.31 -0.84 4.44
C THR A 36 -10.19 0.12 4.81
N ILE A 37 -9.90 0.32 6.09
CA ILE A 37 -8.81 1.21 6.54
C ILE A 37 -7.46 0.74 5.97
N LYS A 38 -7.17 -0.56 6.06
CA LYS A 38 -5.93 -1.13 5.50
C LYS A 38 -5.85 -0.93 3.98
N LEU A 39 -6.96 -1.17 3.28
CA LEU A 39 -7.05 -0.99 1.83
C LEU A 39 -6.84 0.48 1.43
N SER A 40 -7.50 1.42 2.11
CA SER A 40 -7.33 2.85 1.89
C SER A 40 -5.88 3.29 2.09
N ALA A 41 -5.21 2.80 3.14
CA ALA A 41 -3.82 3.11 3.40
C ALA A 41 -2.89 2.56 2.30
N ASN A 42 -3.08 1.30 1.88
CA ASN A 42 -2.30 0.70 0.80
C ASN A 42 -2.47 1.43 -0.53
N ILE A 43 -3.72 1.77 -0.90
CA ILE A 43 -4.02 2.52 -2.13
C ILE A 43 -3.41 3.92 -2.05
N ALA A 44 -3.59 4.63 -0.95
CA ALA A 44 -3.11 6.00 -0.80
C ALA A 44 -1.57 6.06 -0.82
N MET A 45 -0.90 5.11 -0.18
CA MET A 45 0.56 4.97 -0.27
C MET A 45 1.01 4.68 -1.70
N ALA A 46 0.32 3.79 -2.42
CA ALA A 46 0.65 3.47 -3.80
C ALA A 46 0.41 4.65 -4.76
N VAL A 47 -0.65 5.43 -4.58
CA VAL A 47 -0.89 6.67 -5.35
C VAL A 47 0.22 7.67 -5.12
N ALA A 48 0.65 7.86 -3.87
CA ALA A 48 1.77 8.73 -3.55
C ALA A 48 3.11 8.20 -4.08
N GLY A 49 3.21 6.87 -4.28
CA GLY A 49 4.36 6.21 -4.90
C GLY A 49 4.54 6.53 -6.39
N ASP A 50 3.61 7.22 -7.03
CA ASP A 50 3.77 7.87 -8.34
C ASP A 50 4.33 6.96 -9.45
N GLY A 51 3.78 5.75 -9.58
CA GLY A 51 4.12 4.85 -10.69
C GLY A 51 5.38 4.00 -10.48
N ARG A 52 6.01 4.05 -9.30
CA ARG A 52 7.05 3.07 -8.87
C ARG A 52 6.56 1.64 -9.09
N HIS A 53 7.44 0.70 -9.40
CA HIS A 53 7.04 -0.69 -9.64
C HIS A 53 6.34 -1.30 -8.42
N TRP A 54 6.85 -1.04 -7.21
CA TRP A 54 6.18 -1.51 -5.99
C TRP A 54 4.77 -0.92 -5.83
N SER A 55 4.57 0.33 -6.26
CA SER A 55 3.28 1.01 -6.15
C SER A 55 2.25 0.43 -7.13
N LEU A 56 2.67 0.19 -8.37
CA LEU A 56 1.84 -0.43 -9.40
C LEU A 56 1.49 -1.88 -9.03
N ALA A 57 2.43 -2.62 -8.43
CA ALA A 57 2.21 -3.97 -7.95
C ALA A 57 1.15 -4.02 -6.84
N ILE A 58 1.15 -3.07 -5.90
CA ILE A 58 0.12 -2.95 -4.85
C ILE A 58 -1.26 -2.71 -5.49
N ILE A 59 -1.36 -1.76 -6.43
CA ILE A 59 -2.62 -1.44 -7.11
C ILE A 59 -3.13 -2.67 -7.87
N ALA A 60 -2.27 -3.33 -8.63
CA ALA A 60 -2.63 -4.53 -9.38
C ALA A 60 -3.07 -5.68 -8.47
N HIS A 61 -2.39 -5.90 -7.34
CA HIS A 61 -2.76 -6.92 -6.36
C HIS A 61 -4.19 -6.69 -5.83
N HIS A 62 -4.51 -5.46 -5.43
CA HIS A 62 -5.83 -5.16 -4.90
C HIS A 62 -6.93 -5.13 -5.97
N ALA A 63 -6.62 -4.71 -7.21
CA ALA A 63 -7.58 -4.67 -8.32
C ALA A 63 -8.05 -6.06 -8.78
N LYS A 64 -7.31 -7.13 -8.45
CA LYS A 64 -7.72 -8.52 -8.69
C LYS A 64 -8.81 -8.98 -7.73
N GLN A 65 -8.95 -8.34 -6.56
CA GLN A 65 -9.92 -8.75 -5.55
C GLN A 65 -11.24 -8.03 -5.74
N GLU A 66 -12.30 -8.78 -6.07
CA GLU A 66 -13.66 -8.24 -6.29
C GLU A 66 -14.15 -7.37 -5.13
N LYS A 67 -13.88 -7.80 -3.89
CA LYS A 67 -14.27 -7.10 -2.66
C LYS A 67 -13.68 -5.69 -2.53
N ASN A 68 -12.54 -5.43 -3.17
CA ASN A 68 -11.83 -4.16 -3.09
C ASN A 68 -12.24 -3.18 -4.20
N LYS A 69 -12.84 -3.68 -5.29
CA LYS A 69 -13.08 -2.92 -6.52
C LYS A 69 -13.87 -1.65 -6.30
N THR A 70 -14.97 -1.72 -5.57
CA THR A 70 -15.88 -0.58 -5.39
C THR A 70 -15.16 0.60 -4.74
N LEU A 71 -14.39 0.35 -3.68
CA LEU A 71 -13.62 1.40 -3.01
C LEU A 71 -12.48 1.90 -3.90
N MET A 72 -11.74 0.99 -4.55
CA MET A 72 -10.66 1.33 -5.46
C MET A 72 -11.13 2.23 -6.61
N TRP A 73 -12.25 1.91 -7.26
CA TRP A 73 -12.83 2.72 -8.33
C TRP A 73 -13.20 4.12 -7.87
N ARG A 74 -13.74 4.25 -6.65
CA ARG A 74 -14.08 5.57 -6.09
C ARG A 74 -12.83 6.38 -5.72
N MET A 75 -11.73 5.74 -5.32
CA MET A 75 -10.49 6.43 -4.95
C MET A 75 -9.60 6.78 -6.15
N LEU A 76 -9.46 5.86 -7.12
CA LEU A 76 -8.52 5.97 -8.24
C LEU A 76 -9.19 6.36 -9.56
N GLY A 77 -10.50 6.14 -9.68
CA GLY A 77 -11.21 6.14 -10.95
C GLY A 77 -11.17 4.78 -11.66
N ARG A 78 -12.24 4.49 -12.42
CA ARG A 78 -12.46 3.21 -13.11
C ARG A 78 -11.33 2.88 -14.11
N ARG A 79 -10.93 3.84 -14.95
CA ARG A 79 -9.88 3.65 -15.99
C ARG A 79 -8.54 3.21 -15.42
N ARG A 80 -8.08 3.81 -14.31
CA ARG A 80 -6.79 3.46 -13.68
C ARG A 80 -6.80 2.04 -13.09
N CYS A 81 -7.93 1.59 -12.56
CA CYS A 81 -8.06 0.24 -12.03
C CYS A 81 -8.13 -0.82 -13.13
N GLU A 82 -8.78 -0.53 -14.25
CA GLU A 82 -8.85 -1.43 -15.41
C GLU A 82 -7.47 -1.60 -16.07
N LYS A 83 -6.74 -0.49 -16.27
CA LYS A 83 -5.36 -0.51 -16.77
C LYS A 83 -4.42 -1.35 -15.89
N ALA A 84 -4.54 -1.23 -14.57
CA ALA A 84 -3.76 -2.04 -13.62
C ALA A 84 -4.08 -3.55 -13.64
N ARG A 85 -5.27 -3.95 -14.14
CA ARG A 85 -5.62 -5.37 -14.33
C ARG A 85 -5.00 -5.97 -15.59
N THR A 86 -4.86 -5.16 -16.65
CA THR A 86 -4.36 -5.61 -17.95
C THR A 86 -2.84 -5.53 -18.05
N GLU A 87 -2.22 -4.46 -17.56
CA GLU A 87 -0.76 -4.24 -17.69
C GLU A 87 0.08 -5.07 -16.71
N ASN A 88 -0.49 -5.45 -15.57
CA ASN A 88 0.15 -6.27 -14.53
C ASN A 88 -0.52 -7.64 -14.39
N SER A 89 -1.16 -8.14 -15.45
CA SER A 89 -1.33 -9.59 -15.56
C SER A 89 0.07 -10.15 -15.74
N PRO A 90 0.67 -10.82 -14.74
CA PRO A 90 1.77 -11.68 -15.08
C PRO A 90 1.13 -12.64 -16.08
N ARG A 91 1.62 -12.69 -17.32
CA ARG A 91 1.47 -13.92 -18.08
C ARG A 91 1.98 -14.98 -17.11
N ILE A 92 1.06 -15.74 -16.53
CA ILE A 92 1.40 -16.82 -15.62
C ILE A 92 2.15 -17.79 -16.51
N SER A 93 3.46 -17.59 -16.58
CA SER A 93 4.41 -18.64 -16.81
C SER A 93 4.23 -19.55 -15.59
N SER A 94 3.25 -20.45 -15.71
CA SER A 94 3.16 -21.70 -14.98
C SER A 94 4.45 -22.54 -15.11
N ARG A 95 5.41 -22.10 -15.95
CA ARG A 95 6.70 -22.73 -16.21
C ARG A 95 7.74 -22.59 -15.09
N LEU A 96 7.52 -21.78 -14.04
CA LEU A 96 8.47 -21.64 -12.94
C LEU A 96 8.13 -22.45 -11.67
N ARG A 97 7.03 -23.22 -11.67
CA ARG A 97 6.62 -24.03 -10.51
C ARG A 97 7.24 -25.44 -10.48
N ARG A 98 8.28 -25.69 -11.27
CA ARG A 98 9.10 -26.91 -11.24
C ARG A 98 10.58 -26.57 -11.37
N ARG A 99 11.15 -25.82 -10.42
CA ARG A 99 12.58 -25.94 -10.16
C ARG A 99 12.76 -27.06 -9.15
N SER A 100 13.34 -28.15 -9.62
CA SER A 100 13.74 -29.31 -8.83
C SER A 100 14.53 -28.83 -7.60
N GLN A 101 14.28 -29.47 -6.44
CA GLN A 101 15.04 -29.25 -5.20
C GLN A 101 16.56 -29.45 -5.38
N ALA A 102 16.99 -30.03 -6.50
CA ALA A 102 18.39 -30.28 -6.86
C ALA A 102 19.20 -29.00 -7.23
N GLU A 103 18.57 -27.89 -7.62
CA GLU A 103 19.29 -26.65 -8.02
C GLU A 103 19.63 -25.72 -6.83
N ILE A 104 19.34 -26.16 -5.59
CA ILE A 104 19.56 -25.41 -4.34
C ILE A 104 21.01 -25.57 -3.84
N ILE A 105 21.78 -26.44 -4.46
CA ILE A 105 23.15 -26.78 -4.05
C ILE A 105 24.09 -25.63 -4.51
N ALA A 106 24.52 -24.82 -3.54
CA ALA A 106 25.45 -23.68 -3.64
C ALA A 106 24.96 -22.34 -4.23
N LYS A 107 23.72 -21.90 -3.96
CA LYS A 107 23.41 -20.46 -4.10
C LYS A 107 24.25 -19.66 -3.09
N SER A 108 25.00 -18.66 -3.57
CA SER A 108 25.74 -17.73 -2.71
C SER A 108 24.82 -17.08 -1.68
N PRO A 109 25.33 -16.70 -0.48
CA PRO A 109 24.52 -16.03 0.54
C PRO A 109 23.79 -14.79 0.01
N VAL A 110 24.42 -14.06 -0.91
CA VAL A 110 23.84 -12.89 -1.58
C VAL A 110 22.61 -13.29 -2.39
N LYS A 111 22.70 -14.32 -3.25
CA LYS A 111 21.56 -14.81 -4.04
C LYS A 111 20.37 -15.20 -3.16
N LYS A 112 20.61 -15.86 -2.02
CA LYS A 112 19.53 -16.22 -1.08
C LYS A 112 18.84 -14.99 -0.48
N ARG A 113 19.61 -13.97 -0.08
CA ARG A 113 19.08 -12.71 0.44
C ARG A 113 18.29 -11.93 -0.62
N THR A 114 18.77 -11.90 -1.86
CA THR A 114 18.06 -11.29 -2.99
C THR A 114 16.70 -11.94 -3.22
N GLU A 115 16.62 -13.28 -3.18
CA GLU A 115 15.34 -14.01 -3.33
C GLU A 115 14.34 -13.68 -2.22
N ILE A 116 14.81 -13.51 -0.98
CA ILE A 116 13.97 -13.05 0.14
C ILE A 116 13.48 -11.63 -0.14
N LEU A 117 14.37 -10.73 -0.57
CA LEU A 117 14.02 -9.34 -0.87
C LEU A 117 12.99 -9.25 -2.00
N LYS A 118 13.11 -10.06 -3.05
CA LYS A 118 12.13 -10.14 -4.16
C LYS A 118 10.72 -10.48 -3.69
N ARG A 119 10.58 -11.28 -2.63
CA ARG A 119 9.29 -11.65 -2.03
C ARG A 119 8.74 -10.58 -1.08
N LEU A 120 9.60 -9.74 -0.50
CA LEU A 120 9.22 -8.69 0.44
C LEU A 120 8.78 -7.41 -0.28
N VAL A 121 9.45 -7.06 -1.39
CA VAL A 121 9.11 -5.88 -2.19
C VAL A 121 7.93 -6.23 -3.11
N PRO A 122 6.82 -5.48 -3.09
CA PRO A 122 5.72 -5.70 -4.02
C PRO A 122 6.21 -5.68 -5.47
N GLY A 123 5.93 -6.74 -6.23
CA GLY A 123 6.39 -6.89 -7.61
C GLY A 123 7.87 -7.27 -7.77
N GLY A 124 8.60 -7.47 -6.67
CA GLY A 124 10.04 -7.74 -6.69
C GLY A 124 10.45 -9.01 -7.43
N GLU A 125 9.58 -10.02 -7.49
CA GLU A 125 9.82 -11.26 -8.24
C GLU A 125 10.06 -11.04 -9.74
N ALA A 126 9.55 -9.95 -10.30
CA ALA A 126 9.71 -9.58 -11.70
C ALA A 126 10.86 -8.59 -11.95
N MET A 127 11.58 -8.15 -10.92
CA MET A 127 12.63 -7.13 -11.00
C MET A 127 14.03 -7.74 -11.15
N ASP A 128 14.91 -7.04 -11.87
CA ASP A 128 16.35 -7.27 -11.79
C ASP A 128 16.91 -6.80 -10.44
N ASP A 129 18.13 -7.24 -10.10
CA ASP A 129 18.70 -7.07 -8.76
C ASP A 129 19.03 -5.59 -8.43
N LEU A 130 19.35 -4.75 -9.42
CA LEU A 130 19.64 -3.33 -9.19
C LEU A 130 18.35 -2.53 -8.99
N SER A 131 17.35 -2.74 -9.86
CA SER A 131 16.03 -2.11 -9.72
C SER A 131 15.37 -2.52 -8.41
N LEU A 132 15.53 -3.78 -8.00
CA LEU A 132 15.00 -4.28 -6.72
C LEU A 132 15.53 -3.49 -5.53
N LEU A 133 16.82 -3.15 -5.49
CA LEU A 133 17.39 -2.40 -4.38
C LEU A 133 16.83 -0.97 -4.31
N GLY A 134 16.73 -0.29 -5.45
CA GLY A 134 16.14 1.05 -5.53
C GLY A 134 14.67 1.07 -5.12
N GLU A 135 13.89 0.11 -5.59
CA GLU A 135 12.48 -0.06 -5.22
C GLU A 135 12.33 -0.44 -3.74
N ALA A 136 13.23 -1.26 -3.19
CA ALA A 136 13.24 -1.65 -1.77
C ALA A 136 13.48 -0.44 -0.86
N ILE A 137 14.48 0.39 -1.16
CA ILE A 137 14.77 1.61 -0.39
C ILE A 137 13.55 2.53 -0.40
N ASP A 138 12.99 2.79 -1.58
CA ASP A 138 11.82 3.66 -1.70
C ASP A 138 10.59 3.09 -0.98
N TYR A 139 10.39 1.77 -1.04
CA TYR A 139 9.30 1.09 -0.35
C TYR A 139 9.45 1.16 1.18
N VAL A 140 10.66 0.96 1.73
CA VAL A 140 10.92 1.10 3.18
C VAL A 140 10.59 2.51 3.66
N ILE A 141 11.03 3.55 2.94
CA ILE A 141 10.72 4.94 3.29
C ILE A 141 9.20 5.18 3.20
N SER A 142 8.51 4.57 2.24
CA SER A 142 7.05 4.65 2.10
C SER A 142 6.31 3.98 3.26
N LEU A 143 6.77 2.80 3.69
CA LEU A 143 6.24 2.09 4.85
C LEU A 143 6.42 2.90 6.14
N GLN A 144 7.57 3.56 6.31
CA GLN A 144 7.79 4.46 7.44
C GLN A 144 6.77 5.62 7.44
N ALA A 145 6.58 6.25 6.27
CA ALA A 145 5.55 7.29 6.11
C ALA A 145 4.13 6.78 6.40
N GLN A 146 3.82 5.52 6.07
CA GLN A 146 2.53 4.90 6.40
C GLN A 146 2.35 4.74 7.91
N VAL A 147 3.38 4.27 8.63
CA VAL A 147 3.35 4.15 10.09
C VAL A 147 3.16 5.52 10.73
N ASP A 148 3.90 6.53 10.28
CA ASP A 148 3.83 7.89 10.81
C ASP A 148 2.45 8.51 10.60
N LEU A 149 1.87 8.35 9.40
CA LEU A 149 0.52 8.81 9.10
C LEU A 149 -0.53 8.12 9.98
N MET A 150 -0.43 6.81 10.17
CA MET A 150 -1.37 6.06 11.01
C MET A 150 -1.28 6.48 12.48
N LYS A 151 -0.08 6.74 13.00
CA LYS A 151 0.12 7.30 14.34
C LYS A 151 -0.48 8.69 14.47
N LEU A 152 -0.27 9.56 13.48
CA LEU A 152 -0.85 10.90 13.46
C LEU A 152 -2.39 10.83 13.50
N ILE A 153 -3.00 9.98 12.68
CA ILE A 153 -4.44 9.75 12.69
C ILE A 153 -4.90 9.35 14.09
N ILE A 154 -4.27 8.35 14.71
CA ILE A 154 -4.62 7.92 16.08
C ILE A 154 -4.51 9.09 17.06
N GLN A 155 -3.41 9.84 17.05
CA GLN A 155 -3.22 11.00 17.94
C GLN A 155 -4.32 12.05 17.76
N THR A 156 -4.71 12.33 16.51
CA THR A 156 -5.78 13.31 16.22
C THR A 156 -7.15 12.87 16.72
N PHE A 157 -7.45 11.57 16.70
CA PHE A 157 -8.73 11.03 17.18
C PHE A 157 -8.71 10.65 18.67
N SER A 158 -7.54 10.46 19.27
CA SER A 158 -7.38 10.16 20.70
C SER A 158 -7.25 11.40 21.57
N LYS A 159 -6.95 12.57 21.01
CA LYS A 159 -6.91 13.82 21.78
C LYS A 159 -8.33 14.17 22.25
N PRO A 160 -8.63 14.14 23.56
CA PRO A 160 -9.94 14.58 24.05
C PRO A 160 -10.10 16.05 23.68
N SER A 161 -11.27 16.39 23.14
CA SER A 161 -11.65 17.76 22.83
C SER A 161 -11.69 18.57 24.12
N SER A 162 -10.57 19.18 24.50
CA SER A 162 -10.52 20.21 25.54
C SER A 162 -11.14 21.48 24.97
N ASN A 163 -12.47 21.51 24.87
CA ASN A 163 -13.22 22.73 24.66
C ASN A 163 -14.65 22.56 25.19
N SER A 164 -14.80 22.78 26.49
CA SER A 164 -16.04 23.24 27.08
C SER A 164 -15.75 23.92 28.42
N HIS A 165 -16.23 25.17 28.52
CA HIS A 165 -16.39 26.00 29.72
C HIS A 165 -15.16 26.71 30.33
N SER A 166 -14.89 27.92 29.83
CA SER A 166 -14.68 29.09 30.72
C SER A 166 -16.04 29.77 30.89
N VAL A 167 -16.83 29.33 31.86
CA VAL A 167 -17.15 30.08 33.09
C VAL A 167 -17.72 31.47 32.79
N LEU A 168 -19.05 31.53 32.73
CA LEU A 168 -19.83 32.68 33.17
C LEU A 168 -19.76 32.71 34.70
N SER A 169 -19.08 33.70 35.24
CA SER A 169 -19.14 34.23 36.61
C SER A 169 -18.32 35.51 36.51
N THR A 170 -18.86 36.72 36.63
CA THR A 170 -19.87 37.27 37.54
C THR A 170 -20.58 38.45 36.88
#